data_AF-A0A357YX99-F1
#
_entry.id   AF-A0A357YX99-F1
#
_cell.length_a   1.000
_cell.length_b   1.000
_cell.length_c   1.000
_cell.angle_alpha   90.00
_cell.angle_beta   90.00
_cell.angle_gamma   90.00
#
_symmetry.space_group_name_H-M   'P 1'
#
loop_
_entity.id
_entity.type
_entity.pdbx_description
1 polymer ?
#
loop_
_entity_poly.entity_id
_entity_poly.type
_entity_poly.pdbx_seq_one_letter_code
_entity_poly.pdbx_strand_id
1 'polypeptide(L)' 'MIFNHDTVKLPFTLIDYIVVHELCHIKHKDHSKAFYRELAKYMPYWEVLEERLGDMKL' A
#
# COMPACT_ATOMS: atom_id res chain seq x y z
N MET A 1 -5.24 -10.80 1.54
CA MET A 1 -5.84 -9.69 0.80
C MET A 1 -7.16 -9.35 1.43
N ILE A 2 -7.16 -8.29 2.25
CA ILE A 2 -8.34 -7.77 2.95
C ILE A 2 -8.25 -6.25 2.88
N PHE A 3 -9.35 -5.59 2.52
CA PHE A 3 -9.45 -4.13 2.53
C PHE A 3 -10.37 -3.70 3.66
N ASN A 4 -10.00 -2.65 4.41
CA ASN A 4 -10.93 -1.98 5.31
C ASN A 4 -11.96 -1.22 4.47
N HIS A 5 -13.25 -1.28 4.83
CA HIS A 5 -14.31 -0.52 4.17
C HIS A 5 -14.05 1.00 4.17
N ASP A 6 -13.37 1.54 5.18
CA ASP A 6 -13.04 2.97 5.25
C ASP A 6 -12.01 3.41 4.21
N THR A 7 -11.32 2.47 3.57
CA THR A 7 -10.38 2.75 2.46
C THR A 7 -11.03 3.61 1.39
N VAL A 8 -12.34 3.43 1.13
CA VAL A 8 -13.07 4.20 0.11
C VAL A 8 -13.18 5.70 0.42
N LYS A 9 -12.90 6.11 1.67
CA LYS A 9 -12.93 7.51 2.12
C LYS A 9 -11.58 8.20 1.97
N LEU A 10 -10.52 7.45 1.65
CA LEU A 10 -9.18 8.00 1.50
C LEU A 10 -9.02 8.75 0.17
N PRO A 11 -8.07 9.69 0.08
CA PRO A 11 -7.63 10.24 -1.20
C PRO A 11 -7.26 9.13 -2.18
N PHE A 12 -7.60 9.31 -3.47
CA PHE A 12 -7.36 8.30 -4.51
C PHE A 12 -5.92 7.78 -4.54
N THR A 13 -4.93 8.66 -4.31
CA THR A 13 -3.51 8.27 -4.26
C THR A 13 -3.20 7.25 -3.17
N LEU A 14 -3.90 7.28 -2.04
CA LEU A 14 -3.74 6.30 -0.96
C LEU A 14 -4.55 5.03 -1.22
N ILE A 15 -5.68 5.12 -1.92
CA ILE A 15 -6.42 3.94 -2.39
C ILE A 15 -5.54 3.15 -3.36
N ASP A 16 -4.94 3.83 -4.35
CA ASP A 16 -4.03 3.20 -5.32
C ASP A 16 -2.84 2.53 -4.61
N TYR A 17 -2.29 3.20 -3.59
CA TYR A 17 -1.23 2.64 -2.75
C TYR A 17 -1.66 1.32 -2.09
N ILE A 18 -2.81 1.30 -1.42
CA ILE A 18 -3.32 0.11 -0.71
C ILE A 18 -3.64 -1.01 -1.72
N VAL A 19 -4.22 -0.69 -2.88
CA VAL A 19 -4.49 -1.70 -3.92
C VAL A 19 -3.19 -2.34 -4.42
N VAL A 20 -2.17 -1.54 -4.75
CA VAL A 20 -0.87 -2.08 -5.21
C VAL A 20 -0.18 -2.86 -4.09
N HIS A 21 -0.26 -2.39 -2.84
CA HIS A 21 0.25 -3.09 -1.65
C HIS A 21 -0.36 -4.49 -1.51
N GLU A 22 -1.70 -4.58 -1.56
CA GLU A 22 -2.42 -5.85 -1.46
C GLU A 22 -2.15 -6.78 -2.66
N LEU A 23 -1.97 -6.23 -3.87
CA LEU A 23 -1.56 -7.01 -5.04
C LEU A 23 -0.16 -7.60 -4.88
N CYS A 24 0.78 -6.86 -4.27
CA CYS A 24 2.12 -7.38 -3.97
C CYS A 24 2.05 -8.61 -3.04
N HIS A 25 1.04 -8.69 -2.17
CA HIS A 25 0.81 -9.85 -1.30
C HIS A 25 0.42 -11.13 -2.04
N ILE A 26 0.10 -11.07 -3.33
CA ILE A 26 -0.07 -12.28 -4.15
C ILE A 26 1.26 -13.03 -4.27
N LYS A 27 2.37 -12.31 -4.47
CA LYS A 27 3.73 -12.87 -4.62
C LYS A 27 4.50 -12.97 -3.31
N HIS A 28 4.38 -11.98 -2.43
CA HIS A 28 5.15 -11.89 -1.19
C HIS A 28 4.21 -11.84 0.01
N LYS A 29 4.12 -12.93 0.78
CA LYS A 29 3.12 -13.08 1.86
C LYS A 29 3.43 -12.27 3.13
N ASP A 30 4.55 -11.58 3.16
CA ASP A 30 5.03 -10.73 4.24
C ASP A 30 5.54 -9.39 3.70
N HIS A 31 5.84 -8.45 4.59
CA HIS A 31 6.49 -7.17 4.27
C HIS A 31 8.01 -7.28 4.30
N SER A 32 8.57 -8.33 3.68
CA SER A 32 10.03 -8.49 3.57
C SER A 32 10.65 -7.47 2.60
N LYS A 33 11.98 -7.40 2.56
CA LYS A 33 12.70 -6.59 1.55
C LYS A 33 12.31 -6.95 0.11
N ALA A 34 11.90 -8.19 -0.15
CA ALA A 34 11.43 -8.61 -1.47
C ALA A 34 10.08 -7.98 -1.82
N PHE A 35 9.16 -7.88 -0.85
CA PHE A 35 7.90 -7.18 -1.00
C PHE A 35 8.12 -5.71 -1.39
N TYR A 36 8.92 -4.97 -0.60
CA TYR A 36 9.14 -3.54 -0.88
C TYR A 36 9.86 -3.30 -2.21
N ARG A 37 10.76 -4.21 -2.62
CA ARG A 37 11.35 -4.15 -3.97
C ARG A 37 10.34 -4.38 -5.08
N GLU A 38 9.34 -5.24 -4.88
CA GLU A 38 8.27 -5.46 -5.87
C GLU A 38 7.33 -4.24 -5.90
N LEU A 39 6.92 -3.74 -4.73
CA LEU A 39 6.10 -2.53 -4.59
C LEU A 39 6.74 -1.32 -5.28
N ALA A 40 8.04 -1.09 -5.04
CA ALA A 40 8.79 0.02 -5.62
C ALA A 40 8.87 0.00 -7.15
N LYS A 41 8.63 -1.16 -7.82
CA LYS A 41 8.56 -1.22 -9.29
C LYS A 41 7.33 -0.50 -9.84
N TYR A 42 6.24 -0.49 -9.08
CA TYR A 42 4.97 0.10 -9.50
C TYR A 42 4.72 1.46 -8.82
N MET A 43 5.21 1.63 -7.59
CA MET A 43 5.06 2.84 -6.78
C MET A 43 6.42 3.24 -6.17
N PRO A 44 7.30 3.92 -6.91
CA PRO A 44 8.64 4.28 -6.42
C PRO A 44 8.65 5.18 -5.17
N TYR A 45 7.58 5.97 -4.96
CA TYR A 45 7.43 6.90 -3.84
C TYR A 45 6.51 6.35 -2.73
N TRP A 46 6.43 5.03 -2.60
CA TRP A 46 5.51 4.36 -1.66
C TRP A 46 5.75 4.76 -0.20
N GLU A 47 6.98 5.06 0.20
CA GLU A 47 7.33 5.46 1.58
C GLU A 47 6.58 6.73 2.01
N VAL A 48 6.44 7.71 1.12
CA VAL A 48 5.69 8.96 1.39
C VAL A 48 4.18 8.68 1.50
N LEU A 49 3.68 7.72 0.73
CA LEU A 49 2.26 7.31 0.79
C LEU A 49 1.98 6.52 2.07
N GLU A 50 2.93 5.69 2.51
CA GLU A 50 2.84 4.96 3.78
C GLU A 50 2.84 5.91 4.98
N GLU A 51 3.75 6.88 5.00
CA GLU A 51 3.79 7.92 6.04
C GLU A 51 2.45 8.68 6.11
N ARG A 52 1.97 9.17 4.96
CA ARG A 52 0.67 9.86 4.88
C ARG A 52 -0.49 8.99 5.34
N LEU A 53 -0.48 7.69 4.99
CA LEU A 53 -1.53 6.78 5.43
C LEU A 53 -1.50 6.60 6.96
N GLY A 54 -0.30 6.54 7.55
CA GLY A 54 -0.11 6.49 9.01
C GLY A 54 -0.63 7.72 9.74
N ASP A 55 -0.47 8.91 9.15
CA ASP A 55 -0.99 10.17 9.70
C ASP A 55 -2.52 10.25 9.65
N MET A 56 -3.14 9.59 8.67
CA MET A 56 -4.59 9.62 8.47
C MET A 56 -5.38 8.68 9.38
N LYS A 57 -4.73 8.03 10.38
CA LYS A 57 -5.29 7.08 11.36
C LYS A 57 -6.79 6.85 11.21
N LEU A 58 -7.15 5.83 10.44
CA LEU A 58 -8.51 5.27 10.38
C LEU A 58 -8.95 4.76 11.76
#